data_AF-A0A328IP41-F1
#
_entry.id   AF-A0A328IP41-F1
#
_cell.length_a   1.000
_cell.length_b   1.000
_cell.length_c   1.000
_cell.angle_alpha   90.00
_cell.angle_beta   90.00
_cell.angle_gamma   90.00
#
_symmetry.space_group_name_H-M   'P 1'
#
loop_
_entity.id
_entity.type
_entity.pdbx_description
1 polymer ?
#
loop_
_entity_poly.entity_id
_entity_poly.type
_entity_poly.pdbx_seq_one_letter_code
_entity_poly.pdbx_strand_id
1 'polypeptide(L)'
;MEVVSRGIMELTDYRPEEIIGNKELPYSDLIYTEDREMVWEQIQESFTAGDLYEIEYRIVTRSGQLKYVLERGKVVAGESGGEVFVEGFI
;
A
#
# COMPACT_ATOMS: atom_id res chain seq x y z
N MET A 1 -2.40 2.71 -6.27
CA MET A 1 -0.94 2.95 -6.39
C MET A 1 -0.65 3.43 -7.81
N GLU A 2 -0.06 4.61 -7.96
CA GLU A 2 0.30 5.17 -9.27
C GLU A 2 1.76 4.90 -9.66
N VAL A 3 2.67 4.78 -8.68
CA VAL A 3 4.08 4.45 -8.89
C VAL A 3 4.53 3.49 -7.81
N VAL A 4 5.27 2.43 -8.18
CA VAL A 4 5.92 1.51 -7.24
C VAL A 4 7.41 1.44 -7.56
N SER A 5 8.23 1.33 -6.52
CA SER A 5 9.68 1.20 -6.67
C SER A 5 10.04 -0.15 -7.31
N ARG A 6 11.27 -0.30 -7.81
CA ARG A 6 11.78 -1.60 -8.31
C ARG A 6 11.79 -2.68 -7.21
N GLY A 7 11.80 -2.29 -5.94
CA GLY A 7 11.77 -3.20 -4.79
C GLY A 7 10.46 -3.98 -4.64
N ILE A 8 9.38 -3.56 -5.30
CA ILE A 8 8.08 -4.25 -5.23
C ILE A 8 8.16 -5.70 -5.72
N MET A 9 9.03 -5.99 -6.70
CA MET A 9 9.20 -7.34 -7.22
C MET A 9 9.89 -8.25 -6.21
N GLU A 10 10.93 -7.75 -5.53
CA GLU A 10 11.64 -8.48 -4.47
C GLU A 10 10.74 -8.70 -3.25
N LEU A 11 9.84 -7.75 -2.99
CA LEU A 11 8.90 -7.82 -1.88
C LEU A 11 7.77 -8.81 -2.16
N THR A 12 7.08 -8.69 -3.30
CA THR A 12 5.80 -9.35 -3.55
C THR A 12 5.88 -10.59 -4.45
N ASP A 13 7.01 -10.82 -5.11
CA ASP A 13 7.19 -11.79 -6.20
C ASP A 13 6.28 -11.53 -7.43
N TYR A 14 5.65 -10.36 -7.51
CA TYR A 14 4.89 -9.90 -8.67
C TYR A 14 5.66 -8.84 -9.45
N ARG A 15 5.40 -8.77 -10.75
CA ARG A 15 5.94 -7.69 -11.56
C ARG A 15 5.21 -6.38 -11.24
N PRO A 16 5.88 -5.23 -11.26
CA PRO A 16 5.23 -3.93 -11.05
C PRO A 16 3.97 -3.75 -11.91
N GLU A 17 3.99 -4.20 -13.16
CA GLU A 17 2.89 -4.05 -14.11
C GLU A 17 1.64 -4.87 -13.74
N GLU A 18 1.78 -5.91 -12.91
CA GLU A 18 0.67 -6.74 -12.41
C GLU A 18 -0.06 -6.05 -11.23
N ILE A 19 0.64 -5.14 -10.52
CA ILE A 19 0.13 -4.45 -9.32
C ILE A 19 -0.30 -3.00 -9.64
N ILE A 20 0.45 -2.30 -10.50
CA ILE A 20 0.19 -0.90 -10.84
C ILE A 20 -1.15 -0.78 -11.57
N GLY A 21 -2.00 0.16 -11.12
CA GLY A 21 -3.26 0.49 -11.76
C GLY A 21 -4.42 -0.47 -11.45
N ASN A 22 -4.28 -1.37 -10.47
CA ASN A 22 -5.32 -2.31 -10.03
C ASN A 22 -5.94 -3.12 -11.19
N LYS A 23 -5.18 -3.38 -12.27
CA LYS A 23 -5.74 -3.99 -13.48
C LYS A 23 -5.98 -5.49 -13.36
N GLU A 24 -5.09 -6.21 -12.68
CA GLU A 24 -5.20 -7.66 -12.51
C GLU A 24 -5.22 -8.10 -11.04
N LEU A 25 -4.45 -7.44 -10.17
CA LEU A 25 -4.43 -7.74 -8.74
C LEU A 25 -4.29 -6.46 -7.92
N PRO A 26 -5.31 -6.04 -7.15
CA PRO A 26 -5.15 -4.93 -6.23
C PRO A 26 -4.19 -5.34 -5.11
N TYR A 27 -3.27 -4.45 -4.74
CA TYR A 27 -2.27 -4.73 -3.70
C TYR A 27 -2.90 -5.11 -2.35
N SER A 28 -4.11 -4.61 -2.05
CA SER A 28 -4.88 -4.98 -0.87
C SER A 28 -5.15 -6.50 -0.76
N ASP A 29 -5.16 -7.21 -1.87
CA ASP A 29 -5.35 -8.66 -1.88
C ASP A 29 -4.09 -9.42 -1.43
N LEU A 30 -2.92 -8.79 -1.53
CA LEU A 30 -1.66 -9.32 -1.01
C LEU A 30 -1.58 -9.21 0.51
N ILE A 31 -2.29 -8.26 1.12
CA ILE A 31 -2.31 -8.07 2.57
C ILE A 31 -2.94 -9.32 3.21
N TYR A 32 -2.25 -9.83 4.23
CA TYR A 32 -2.71 -10.96 5.02
C TYR A 32 -4.10 -10.67 5.59
N THR A 33 -5.03 -11.63 5.49
CA THR A 33 -6.46 -11.38 5.67
C THR A 33 -6.80 -10.69 7.00
N GLU A 34 -6.12 -11.09 8.07
CA GLU A 34 -6.30 -10.56 9.43
C GLU A 34 -5.74 -9.14 9.62
N ASP A 35 -4.85 -8.69 8.73
CA ASP A 35 -4.25 -7.35 8.79
C ASP A 35 -5.04 -6.34 7.92
N ARG A 36 -5.91 -6.80 7.03
CA ARG A 36 -6.61 -5.93 6.06
C ARG A 36 -7.46 -4.84 6.71
N GLU A 37 -8.21 -5.19 7.75
CA GLU A 37 -9.08 -4.25 8.45
C GLU A 37 -8.27 -3.17 9.16
N MET A 38 -7.22 -3.58 9.88
CA MET A 38 -6.31 -2.68 10.58
C MET A 38 -5.56 -1.74 9.62
N VAL A 39 -5.09 -2.23 8.47
CA VAL A 39 -4.46 -1.39 7.44
C VAL A 39 -5.46 -0.39 6.87
N TRP A 40 -6.69 -0.85 6.57
CA TRP A 40 -7.74 0.03 6.05
C TRP A 40 -8.07 1.17 7.02
N GLU A 41 -8.28 0.85 8.30
CA GLU A 41 -8.58 1.84 9.33
C GLU A 41 -7.46 2.87 9.49
N GLN A 42 -6.19 2.42 9.58
CA GLN A 42 -5.06 3.35 9.74
C GLN A 42 -4.87 4.26 8.52
N ILE A 43 -5.08 3.75 7.30
CA ILE A 43 -5.05 4.58 6.11
C ILE A 43 -6.20 5.61 6.16
N GLN A 44 -7.41 5.22 6.57
CA GLN A 44 -8.55 6.15 6.71
C GLN A 44 -8.31 7.22 7.78
N GLU A 45 -7.70 6.86 8.91
CA GLU A 45 -7.32 7.82 9.95
C GLU A 45 -6.28 8.82 9.44
N SER A 46 -5.30 8.35 8.67
CA SER A 46 -4.26 9.22 8.09
C SER A 46 -4.85 10.28 7.12
N PHE A 47 -5.94 9.95 6.42
CA PHE A 47 -6.65 10.91 5.56
C PHE A 47 -7.26 12.08 6.33
N THR A 48 -7.67 11.83 7.58
CA THR A 48 -8.32 12.84 8.42
C THR A 48 -7.30 13.71 9.14
N ALA A 49 -6.15 13.14 9.53
CA ALA A 49 -5.10 13.86 10.24
C ALA A 49 -4.23 14.74 9.32
N GLY A 50 -4.08 14.38 8.04
CA GLY A 50 -3.14 15.06 7.13
C GLY A 50 -1.67 14.85 7.49
N ASP A 51 -1.42 13.84 8.34
CA ASP A 51 -0.12 13.54 8.93
C ASP A 51 0.59 12.38 8.22
N LEU A 52 1.86 12.21 8.57
CA LEU A 52 2.64 11.02 8.21
C LEU A 52 2.06 9.81 8.95
N TYR A 53 1.79 8.73 8.23
CA TYR A 53 1.41 7.44 8.81
C TYR A 53 2.55 6.44 8.67
N GLU A 54 2.63 5.52 9.62
CA GLU A 54 3.53 4.38 9.63
C GLU A 54 2.72 3.14 10.00
N ILE A 55 2.63 2.17 9.09
CA ILE A 55 1.85 0.95 9.27
C ILE A 55 2.77 -0.24 9.00
N GLU A 56 2.83 -1.17 9.96
CA GLU A 56 3.47 -2.47 9.75
C GLU A 56 2.39 -3.53 9.54
N TYR A 57 2.46 -4.27 8.45
CA TYR A 57 1.50 -5.32 8.12
C TYR A 57 2.14 -6.47 7.36
N ARG A 58 1.45 -7.61 7.31
CA ARG A 58 1.95 -8.78 6.58
C ARG A 58 1.34 -8.85 5.18
N ILE A 59 2.14 -9.33 4.24
CA ILE A 59 1.70 -9.72 2.91
C ILE A 59 1.98 -11.19 2.65
N VAL A 60 1.19 -11.78 1.75
CA VAL A 60 1.44 -13.09 1.15
C VAL A 60 1.92 -12.86 -0.28
N THR A 61 3.15 -13.27 -0.58
CA THR A 61 3.73 -13.12 -1.92
C THR A 61 3.09 -14.07 -2.92
N ARG A 62 3.40 -13.90 -4.22
CA ARG A 62 2.97 -14.84 -5.28
C ARG A 62 3.38 -16.28 -5.00
N SER A 63 4.55 -16.47 -4.38
CA SER A 63 5.06 -17.80 -4.02
C SER A 63 4.45 -18.36 -2.72
N GLY A 64 3.55 -17.62 -2.07
CA GLY A 64 2.91 -18.00 -0.82
C GLY A 64 3.73 -17.70 0.43
N GLN A 65 4.80 -16.91 0.33
CA GLN A 65 5.62 -16.54 1.48
C GLN A 65 4.95 -15.41 2.27
N LEU A 66 4.98 -15.52 3.59
CA LEU A 66 4.57 -14.43 4.48
C LEU A 66 5.75 -13.49 4.70
N LYS A 67 5.56 -12.19 4.43
CA LYS A 67 6.56 -11.14 4.67
C LYS A 67 5.96 -9.98 5.44
N TYR A 68 6.79 -9.29 6.22
CA TYR A 68 6.43 -8.04 6.89
C TYR A 68 6.78 -6.86 6.00
N VAL A 69 5.86 -5.90 5.94
CA VAL A 69 5.98 -4.65 5.19
C VAL A 69 5.83 -3.51 6.18
N LEU A 70 6.77 -2.57 6.13
CA LEU A 70 6.67 -1.30 6.82
C LEU A 70 6.35 -0.24 5.78
N GLU A 71 5.13 0.27 5.82
CA GLU A 71 4.68 1.33 4.94
C GLU A 71 4.71 2.66 5.70
N ARG A 72 5.44 3.62 5.14
CA ARG A 72 5.44 5.01 5.62
C ARG A 72 4.94 5.88 4.50
N GLY A 73 3.85 6.58 4.74
CA GLY A 73 3.25 7.46 3.76
C GLY A 73 2.83 8.79 4.35
N LYS A 74 2.67 9.79 3.49
CA LYS A 74 1.90 10.98 3.82
C LYS A 74 0.71 11.05 2.88
N VAL A 75 -0.44 11.34 3.46
CA VAL A 75 -1.59 11.78 2.69
C VAL A 75 -1.37 13.23 2.29
N VAL A 76 -1.29 13.50 1.00
CA VAL A 76 -1.25 14.87 0.48
C VAL A 76 -2.59 15.16 -0.21
N ALA A 77 -3.30 16.18 0.29
CA ALA A 77 -4.50 16.69 -0.37
C ALA A 77 -4.07 17.42 -1.65
N GLY A 78 -4.61 17.01 -2.80
CA GLY A 78 -4.37 17.65 -4.09
C GLY A 78 -4.97 19.06 -4.16
N GLU A 79 -4.38 19.93 -5.00
CA GLU A 79 -4.73 21.35 -5.10
C GLU A 79 -6.20 21.63 -5.53
N SER A 80 -6.92 20.64 -6.08
CA SER A 80 -8.32 20.77 -6.52
C SER A 80 -9.34 20.07 -5.61
N GLY A 81 -9.00 19.79 -4.34
CA GLY A 81 -9.97 19.46 -3.30
C GLY A 81 -10.68 18.10 -3.41
N GLY A 82 -10.19 17.19 -4.26
CA GLY A 82 -10.78 15.85 -4.42
C GLY A 82 -9.80 14.72 -4.74
N GLU A 83 -8.56 15.03 -5.12
CA GLU A 83 -7.54 14.02 -5.40
C GLU A 83 -6.62 13.87 -4.19
N VAL A 84 -6.45 12.63 -3.74
CA VAL A 84 -5.60 12.33 -2.58
C VAL A 84 -4.48 11.42 -3.04
N PHE A 85 -3.25 11.88 -2.88
CA PHE A 85 -2.06 11.12 -3.23
C PHE A 85 -1.46 10.54 -1.96
N VAL A 86 -1.17 9.24 -2.01
CA VAL A 86 -0.35 8.55 -1.01
C VAL A 86 1.06 8.49 -1.57
N GLU A 87 1.95 9.29 -1.00
CA GLU A 87 3.38 9.22 -1.29
C GLU A 87 4.06 8.48 -0.14
N GLY A 88 4.60 7.29 -0.43
CA GLY A 88 5.20 6.43 0.57
C GLY A 88 6.19 5.44 -0.01
N PHE A 89 7.08 4.94 0.85
CA PHE A 89 8.00 3.87 0.51
C PHE A 89 7.60 2.60 1.27
N ILE A 90 7.67 1.48 0.55
CA ILE A 90 7.53 0.10 1.02
C ILE A 90 8.74 -0.68 0.53
#